data_AF-A0AA41Z2H4-F1
#
_entry.id   AF-A0AA41Z2H4-F1
#
_cell.length_a   1.000
_cell.length_b   1.000
_cell.length_c   1.000
_cell.angle_alpha   90.00
_cell.angle_beta   90.00
_cell.angle_gamma   90.00
#
_symmetry.space_group_name_H-M   'P 1'
#
loop_
_entity.id
_entity.type
_entity.pdbx_description
1 polymer ?
#
loop_
_entity_poly.entity_id
_entity_poly.type
_entity_poly.pdbx_seq_one_letter_code
_entity_poly.pdbx_strand_id
1 'polypeptide(L)' 'MALISGEPRRADVVASTYCRLLVLRKADFDLFMRDNRDVKFEVDRVAAQRNAMIQAEPAADTTANG' A
#
# COMPACT_ATOMS: atom_id res chain seq x y z
N MET A 1 0.05 3.08 -2.22
CA MET A 1 1.46 3.23 -1.80
C MET A 1 1.74 4.59 -1.16
N ALA A 2 0.79 5.16 -0.40
CA ALA A 2 0.81 6.56 0.01
C ALA A 2 2.01 7.01 0.84
N LEU A 3 2.51 6.16 1.75
CA LEU A 3 3.66 6.53 2.60
C LEU A 3 4.99 6.60 1.83
N ILE A 4 5.11 5.82 0.75
CA ILE A 4 6.30 5.75 -0.10
C ILE A 4 6.24 6.82 -1.19
N SER A 5 5.10 6.95 -1.89
CA SER A 5 4.95 7.90 -3.00
C SER A 5 4.53 9.32 -2.57
N GLY A 6 4.01 9.48 -1.35
CA GLY A 6 3.43 10.75 -0.88
C GLY A 6 2.06 11.07 -1.49
N GLU A 7 1.52 10.19 -2.35
CA GLU A 7 0.23 10.37 -3.01
C GLU A 7 -0.95 9.90 -2.13
N PRO A 8 -2.20 10.28 -2.47
CA PRO A 8 -3.40 9.75 -1.80
C PRO A 8 -3.48 8.22 -1.80
N ARG A 9 -4.29 7.67 -0.88
CA ARG A 9 -4.56 6.22 -0.84
C ARG A 9 -5.24 5.81 -2.15
N ARG A 10 -4.67 4.81 -2.81
CA ARG A 10 -5.11 4.34 -4.13
C ARG A 10 -6.14 3.21 -4.09
N ALA A 11 -6.45 2.66 -2.91
CA ALA A 11 -7.38 1.55 -2.74
C ALA A 11 -8.11 1.68 -1.41
N ASP A 12 -9.37 1.28 -1.41
CA ASP A 12 -10.13 1.05 -0.20
C ASP A 12 -9.76 -0.31 0.40
N VAL A 13 -9.63 -0.36 1.72
CA VAL A 13 -9.29 -1.58 2.44
C VAL A 13 -10.35 -1.81 3.50
N VAL A 14 -11.09 -2.90 3.34
CA VAL A 14 -12.11 -3.36 4.29
C VAL A 14 -11.63 -4.64 4.96
N ALA A 15 -11.91 -4.78 6.26
CA ALA A 15 -11.60 -6.00 6.99
C ALA A 15 -12.64 -7.07 6.64
N SER A 16 -12.21 -8.16 5.97
CA SER A 16 -13.12 -9.27 5.65
C SER A 16 -13.44 -10.12 6.89
N THR A 17 -12.59 -10.08 7.92
CA THR A 17 -12.75 -10.79 9.20
C THR A 17 -12.14 -9.99 10.34
N TYR A 18 -12.26 -10.48 11.58
CA TYR A 18 -11.59 -9.87 12.73
C TYR A 18 -10.08 -9.82 12.52
N CYS A 19 -9.52 -8.60 12.57
CA CYS A 19 -8.10 -8.35 12.39
C CYS A 19 -7.56 -7.54 13.57
N ARG A 20 -6.49 -8.03 14.20
CA ARG A 20 -5.67 -7.22 15.11
C ARG A 20 -4.56 -6.58 14.29
N LEU A 21 -4.54 -5.26 14.23
CA LEU A 21 -3.63 -4.52 13.37
C LEU A 21 -2.51 -3.84 14.16
N LEU A 22 -1.32 -3.83 13.57
CA LEU A 22 -0.24 -2.95 13.97
C LEU A 22 -0.27 -1.70 13.10
N VAL A 23 -0.01 -0.54 13.71
CA VAL A 23 -0.04 0.75 13.01
C VAL A 23 1.31 1.43 13.19
N LEU A 24 1.88 1.89 12.08
CA LEU A 24 3.10 2.69 12.04
C LEU A 24 2.79 4.03 11.38
N ARG A 25 3.12 5.14 12.07
CA ARG A 25 2.88 6.49 11.56
C ARG A 25 3.97 6.89 10.55
N LYS A 26 3.70 7.93 9.75
CA LYS A 26 4.63 8.37 8.70
C LYS A 26 6.02 8.71 9.25
N ALA A 27 6.11 9.50 10.33
CA ALA A 27 7.40 9.89 10.89
C ALA A 27 8.25 8.68 11.32
N ASP A 28 7.61 7.72 11.99
CA ASP A 28 8.29 6.50 12.45
C ASP A 28 8.64 5.57 11.28
N PHE A 29 7.78 5.49 10.27
CA PHE A 29 8.05 4.75 9.03
C PHE A 29 9.25 5.34 8.28
N ASP A 30 9.31 6.67 8.14
CA ASP A 30 10.40 7.36 7.46
C ASP A 30 11.74 7.14 8.21
N LEU A 31 11.72 7.20 9.55
CA LEU A 31 12.87 6.89 10.39
C LEU A 31 13.30 5.41 10.21
N PHE A 32 12.35 4.49 10.26
CA PHE A 32 12.61 3.06 10.11
C PHE A 32 13.23 2.72 8.74
N MET A 33 12.72 3.31 7.65
CA MET A 33 13.28 3.14 6.30
C MET A 33 14.68 3.73 6.15
N ARG A 34 14.98 4.81 6.87
CA ARG A 34 16.32 5.43 6.88
C ARG A 34 17.35 4.54 7.57
N ASP A 35 16.98 3.93 8.68
CA ASP A 35 17.90 3.16 9.51
C ASP A 35 18.10 1.71 9.02
N ASN A 36 17.16 1.18 8.22
CA ASN A 36 17.18 -0.22 7.76
C ASN A 36 17.11 -0.31 6.22
N ARG A 37 18.27 -0.23 5.56
CA ARG A 37 18.35 -0.15 4.09
C ARG A 37 17.92 -1.43 3.35
N ASP A 38 18.16 -2.59 3.95
CA ASP A 38 17.71 -3.89 3.46
C ASP A 38 16.18 -4.00 3.47
N VAL A 39 15.55 -3.59 4.58
CA VAL A 39 14.08 -3.56 4.69
C VAL A 39 13.50 -2.58 3.69
N LYS A 40 14.12 -1.40 3.53
CA LYS A 40 13.69 -0.41 2.54
C LYS A 40 13.66 -1.00 1.12
N PHE A 41 14.71 -1.73 0.75
CA PHE A 41 14.79 -2.37 -0.57
C PHE A 41 13.63 -3.35 -0.82
N GLU A 42 13.33 -4.21 0.15
CA GLU A 42 12.21 -5.15 0.04
C GLU A 42 10.85 -4.45 -0.03
N VAL A 43 10.67 -3.39 0.76
CA VAL A 43 9.45 -2.58 0.73
C VAL A 43 9.27 -1.91 -0.63
N ASP A 44 10.33 -1.33 -1.21
CA ASP A 44 10.29 -0.71 -2.54
C ASP A 44 9.96 -1.76 -3.62
N ARG A 45 10.54 -2.97 -3.54
CA ARG A 45 10.26 -4.08 -4.45
C ARG A 45 8.78 -4.49 -4.43
N VAL A 46 8.21 -4.67 -3.24
CA VAL A 46 6.79 -4.99 -3.06
C VAL A 46 5.89 -3.85 -3.54
N ALA A 47 6.30 -2.60 -3.32
CA ALA A 47 5.55 -1.43 -3.79
C ALA A 47 5.47 -1.38 -5.32
N ALA A 48 6.58 -1.65 -6.01
CA ALA A 48 6.62 -1.72 -7.47
C ALA A 48 5.71 -2.83 -8.01
N GLN A 49 5.78 -4.03 -7.42
CA GLN A 49 4.92 -5.16 -7.82
C GLN A 49 3.43 -4.83 -7.72
N ARG A 50 3.00 -4.23 -6.60
CA ARG A 50 1.60 -3.85 -6.37
C ARG A 50 1.16 -2.72 -7.31
N ASN A 51 2.02 -1.75 -7.61
CA ASN A 51 1.71 -0.71 -8.59
C ASN A 51 1.47 -1.30 -9.98
N ALA A 52 2.28 -2.28 -10.39
CA ALA A 52 2.09 -2.97 -11.67
C ALA A 52 0.76 -3.73 -11.70
N MET A 53 0.38 -4.41 -10.61
CA MET A 53 -0.91 -5.09 -10.51
C MET A 53 -2.10 -4.13 -10.64
N ILE A 54 -2.06 -3.00 -9.94
CA ILE A 54 -3.11 -1.96 -10.01
C ILE A 54 -3.22 -1.37 -11.43
N GLN A 55 -2.10 -1.23 -12.14
CA GLN A 55 -2.11 -0.71 -13.52
C GLN A 55 -2.55 -1.75 -14.56
N ALA A 56 -2.35 -3.03 -14.27
CA ALA A 56 -2.71 -4.12 -15.17
C ALA A 56 -4.19 -4.53 -15.07
N GLU A 57 -4.90 -4.09 -14.03
CA GLU A 57 -6.31 -4.38 -13.80
C GLU A 57 -7.15 -3.21 -14.37
N PRO A 58 -7.72 -3.32 -15.59
CA PRO A 58 -8.63 -2.30 -16.09
C PRO A 58 -9.89 -2.29 -15.21
N ALA A 59 -10.45 -1.11 -14.97
CA ALA A 59 -11.67 -0.88 -14.19
C ALA A 59 -12.84 -1.76 -14.66
N ALA A 60 -12.92 -2.98 -14.15
CA ALA A 60 -13.94 -3.97 -14.47
C ALA A 60 -14.80 -4.20 -13.22
N ASP A 61 -15.39 -3.14 -12.68
CA ASP A 61 -16.63 -3.24 -11.88
C ASP A 61 -17.17 -1.84 -11.52
N THR A 62 -17.98 -1.23 -12.37
CA THR A 62 -18.84 -0.09 -11.97
C THR A 62 -20.24 -0.11 -12.61
N THR A 63 -20.65 -1.20 -13.29
CA THR A 63 -22.03 -1.28 -13.80
C THR A 63 -22.66 -2.63 -13.49
N ALA A 64 -23.00 -2.86 -12.22
CA ALA A 64 -24.04 -3.80 -11.83
C ALA A 64 -24.53 -3.46 -10.42
N ASN A 65 -25.55 -2.58 -10.32
CA ASN A 65 -26.73 -2.70 -9.45
C ASN A 65 -27.32 -1.33 -9.07
N GLY A 66 -28.60 -1.11 -9.43
CA GLY A 66 -29.49 -0.08 -8.86
C GLY A 66 -30.18 0.80 -9.89
#